data_AF-A0A2M7TM94-F1
#
_entry.id   AF-A0A2M7TM94-F1
#
_cell.length_a   1.000
_cell.length_b   1.000
_cell.length_c   1.000
_cell.angle_alpha   90.00
_cell.angle_beta   90.00
_cell.angle_gamma   90.00
#
_symmetry.space_group_name_H-M   'P 1'
#
loop_
_entity.id
_entity.type
_entity.pdbx_description
1 polymer ?
#
loop_
_entity_poly.entity_id
_entity_poly.type
_entity_poly.pdbx_seq_one_letter_code
_entity_poly.pdbx_strand_id
1 'polypeptide(L)'
;SCFGSSGDSWSQEQMRNEANSRGGAFTSVSGVNTTYSSGGQTAKVNFSTNRGSFEVSGDEFYTVFNLRAPARIALKSKLFNIEKK
;
A
#
# COMPACT_ATOMS: atom_id res chain seq x y z
N SER A 1 10.60 -6.84 11.98
CA SER A 1 9.51 -7.16 11.03
C SER A 1 9.02 -5.85 10.42
N CYS A 2 8.88 -5.72 9.09
CA CYS A 2 8.36 -4.48 8.46
C CYS A 2 6.83 -4.42 8.36
N PHE A 3 6.14 -5.48 8.78
CA PHE A 3 4.68 -5.62 8.70
C PHE A 3 3.93 -5.30 9.99
N GLY A 4 4.59 -4.65 10.97
CA GLY A 4 3.97 -4.36 12.26
C GLY A 4 3.96 -5.60 13.13
N SER A 5 3.89 -5.42 14.44
CA SER A 5 3.85 -6.54 15.37
C SER A 5 2.57 -7.34 15.16
N SER A 6 2.71 -8.66 15.16
CA SER A 6 1.67 -9.68 14.94
C SER A 6 0.26 -9.27 15.41
N GLY A 7 -0.58 -8.81 14.47
CA GLY A 7 -2.01 -8.57 14.68
C GLY A 7 -2.45 -7.12 14.56
N ASP A 8 -1.57 -6.15 14.75
CA ASP A 8 -1.93 -4.73 14.77
C ASP A 8 -1.51 -4.02 13.47
N SER A 9 -2.48 -3.35 12.82
CA SER A 9 -2.22 -2.48 11.67
C SER A 9 -1.35 -1.29 12.07
N TRP A 10 -0.50 -0.82 11.16
CA TRP A 10 0.30 0.37 11.43
C TRP A 10 -0.59 1.58 11.63
N SER A 11 -0.37 2.31 12.74
CA SER A 11 -0.99 3.61 12.92
C SER A 11 -0.35 4.63 11.97
N GLN A 12 -1.09 5.68 11.61
CA GLN A 12 -0.58 6.74 10.76
C GLN A 12 0.65 7.44 11.36
N GLU A 13 0.70 7.50 12.70
CA GLU A 13 1.79 8.12 13.44
C GLU A 13 3.05 7.27 13.41
N GLN A 14 2.92 5.94 13.54
CA GLN A 14 4.03 5.00 13.40
C GLN A 14 4.64 5.06 11.99
N MET A 15 3.80 5.07 10.94
CA MET A 15 4.28 5.24 9.57
C MET A 15 4.98 6.59 9.37
N ARG A 16 4.44 7.67 9.95
CA ARG A 16 5.05 9.00 9.85
C ARG A 16 6.42 9.04 10.54
N ASN A 17 6.55 8.41 11.70
CA ASN A 17 7.81 8.37 12.45
C ASN A 17 8.89 7.56 11.71
N GLU A 18 8.53 6.40 11.15
CA GLU A 18 9.45 5.62 10.30
C GLU A 18 9.79 6.34 8.99
N ALA A 19 8.83 7.03 8.37
CA ALA A 19 9.12 7.82 7.17
C ALA A 19 10.08 8.98 7.51
N ASN A 20 9.90 9.62 8.66
CA ASN A 20 10.83 10.65 9.15
C ASN A 20 12.24 10.11 9.39
N SER A 21 12.39 8.89 9.94
CA SER A 21 13.70 8.29 10.16
C SER A 21 14.42 7.85 8.88
N ARG A 22 13.70 7.69 7.76
CA ARG A 22 14.22 7.12 6.50
C ARG A 22 14.29 8.09 5.32
N GLY A 23 13.85 9.34 5.45
CA GLY A 23 13.88 10.31 4.34
C GLY A 23 12.91 11.49 4.43
N GLY A 24 12.11 11.55 5.51
CA GLY A 24 11.13 12.59 5.76
C GLY A 24 9.72 12.18 5.36
N ALA A 25 8.75 12.39 6.24
CA ALA A 25 7.35 12.09 5.98
C ALA A 25 6.68 13.15 5.09
N PHE A 26 5.73 12.70 4.27
CA PHE A 26 4.79 13.61 3.61
C PHE A 26 3.78 14.13 4.64
N THR A 27 3.53 15.44 4.64
CA THR A 27 2.60 16.10 5.58
C THR A 27 1.30 16.49 4.91
N SER A 28 1.31 16.75 3.60
CA SER A 28 0.11 17.00 2.82
C SER A 28 0.21 16.45 1.40
N VAL A 29 -0.94 16.04 0.88
CA VAL A 29 -1.13 15.59 -0.50
C VAL A 29 -2.12 16.57 -1.14
N SER A 30 -1.71 17.22 -2.22
CA SER A 30 -2.50 18.22 -2.95
C SER A 30 -3.21 17.64 -4.18
N GLY A 31 -2.78 16.48 -4.67
CA GLY A 31 -3.42 15.84 -5.81
C GLY A 31 -3.01 14.38 -5.95
N VAL A 32 -3.90 13.58 -6.54
CA VAL A 32 -3.68 12.16 -6.83
C VAL A 32 -4.09 11.91 -8.28
N ASN A 33 -3.20 11.32 -9.06
CA ASN A 33 -3.46 10.93 -10.44
C ASN A 33 -3.15 9.45 -10.63
N THR A 34 -4.12 8.70 -11.15
CA THR A 34 -4.00 7.24 -11.33
C THR A 34 -3.93 6.91 -12.81
N THR A 35 -2.93 6.11 -13.18
CA THR A 35 -2.77 5.58 -14.54
C THR A 35 -3.13 4.11 -14.54
N TYR A 36 -4.10 3.73 -15.37
CA TYR A 36 -4.57 2.35 -15.52
C TYR A 36 -3.87 1.67 -16.70
N SER A 37 -3.63 0.37 -16.56
CA SER A 37 -3.17 -0.52 -17.63
C SER A 37 -4.35 -1.03 -18.46
N SER A 38 -4.09 -1.47 -19.69
CA SER A 38 -5.08 -2.07 -20.60
C SER A 38 -5.80 -3.29 -20.03
N GLY A 39 -5.27 -3.89 -18.96
CA GLY A 39 -5.90 -5.00 -18.23
C GLY A 39 -6.86 -4.58 -17.11
N GLY A 40 -7.21 -3.29 -16.98
CA GLY A 40 -8.08 -2.79 -15.91
C GLY A 40 -7.41 -2.72 -14.52
N GLN A 41 -6.10 -2.93 -14.46
CA GLN A 41 -5.31 -2.86 -13.24
C GLN A 41 -4.64 -1.50 -13.14
N THR A 42 -4.46 -1.00 -11.92
CA THR A 42 -3.70 0.23 -11.68
C THR A 42 -2.23 -0.01 -12.02
N ALA A 43 -1.70 0.69 -13.02
CA ALA A 43 -0.28 0.60 -13.37
C ALA A 43 0.56 1.44 -12.41
N LYS A 44 0.17 2.71 -12.24
CA LYS A 44 0.92 3.70 -11.46
C LYS A 44 -0.02 4.70 -10.79
N VAL A 45 0.39 5.18 -9.62
CA VAL A 45 -0.28 6.27 -8.91
C VAL A 45 0.75 7.37 -8.67
N ASN A 46 0.42 8.59 -9.07
CA ASN A 46 1.25 9.76 -8.84
C ASN A 46 0.57 10.66 -7.81
N PHE A 47 1.31 10.97 -6.73
CA PHE A 47 0.90 11.84 -5.64
C PHE A 47 1.62 13.16 -5.76
N SER A 48 0.87 14.25 -5.89
CA SER A 48 1.39 15.59 -5.69
C SER A 48 1.41 15.87 -4.19
N THR A 49 2.60 16.01 -3.61
CA THR A 49 2.79 16.20 -2.17
C THR A 49 3.51 17.52 -1.87
N ASN A 50 3.56 17.89 -0.59
CA ASN A 50 4.37 19.02 -0.12
C ASN A 50 5.88 18.89 -0.38
N ARG A 51 6.36 17.71 -0.76
CA ARG A 51 7.77 17.42 -1.08
C ARG A 51 7.99 17.19 -2.59
N GLY A 52 6.99 17.50 -3.41
CA GLY A 52 7.02 17.26 -4.86
C GLY A 52 6.14 16.09 -5.28
N SER A 53 6.33 15.63 -6.52
CA SER A 53 5.59 14.48 -7.08
C SER A 53 6.22 13.17 -6.65
N PHE A 54 5.40 12.25 -6.15
CA PHE A 54 5.81 10.89 -5.75
C PHE A 54 5.04 9.88 -6.60
N GLU A 55 5.76 9.16 -7.45
CA GLU A 55 5.21 8.09 -8.28
C GLU A 55 5.45 6.74 -7.60
N VAL A 56 4.39 5.92 -7.50
CA VAL A 56 4.45 4.56 -6.97
C VAL A 56 3.74 3.60 -7.92
N SER A 57 4.26 2.37 -8.02
CA SER A 57 3.62 1.30 -8.78
C SER A 57 2.32 0.83 -8.10
N GLY A 58 1.37 0.31 -8.89
CA GLY A 58 0.12 -0.22 -8.34
C GLY A 58 0.31 -1.35 -7.32
N ASP A 59 1.26 -2.26 -7.58
CA ASP A 59 1.56 -3.41 -6.70
C ASP A 59 2.16 -2.98 -5.36
N GLU A 60 3.05 -1.98 -5.40
CA GLU A 60 3.66 -1.41 -4.21
C GLU A 60 2.65 -0.61 -3.41
N PHE A 61 1.80 0.18 -4.08
CA PHE A 61 0.70 0.89 -3.44
C PHE A 61 -0.27 -0.08 -2.75
N TYR A 62 -0.63 -1.19 -3.40
CA TYR A 62 -1.45 -2.23 -2.80
C TYR A 62 -0.80 -2.81 -1.55
N THR A 63 0.49 -3.10 -1.59
CA THR A 63 1.24 -3.63 -0.44
C THR A 63 1.25 -2.64 0.73
N VAL A 64 1.58 -1.37 0.46
CA VAL A 64 1.63 -0.31 1.48
C VAL A 64 0.25 0.00 2.06
N PHE A 65 -0.79 0.03 1.22
CA PHE A 65 -2.17 0.24 1.66
C PHE A 65 -2.61 -0.87 2.63
N ASN A 66 -2.24 -2.12 2.34
CA ASN A 66 -2.54 -3.25 3.20
C ASN A 66 -1.81 -3.24 4.56
N LEU A 67 -0.74 -2.45 4.75
CA LEU A 67 -0.08 -2.31 6.05
C LEU A 67 -0.96 -1.62 7.10
N ARG A 68 -1.92 -0.80 6.66
CA ARG A 68 -2.90 -0.10 7.52
C ARG A 68 -4.27 -0.79 7.56
N ALA A 69 -4.47 -1.85 6.79
CA ALA A 69 -5.78 -2.49 6.66
C ALA A 69 -6.01 -3.47 7.83
N PRO A 70 -6.98 -3.21 8.74
CA PRO A 70 -7.25 -4.05 9.91
C PRO A 70 -7.80 -5.44 9.55
N ALA A 71 -8.32 -5.59 8.33
CA ALA A 71 -8.89 -6.84 7.83
C ALA A 71 -8.17 -7.25 6.53
N ARG A 72 -6.90 -7.62 6.63
CA ARG A 72 -6.17 -8.22 5.51
C ARG A 72 -6.76 -9.59 5.19
N ILE A 73 -7.77 -9.65 4.33
CA ILE A 73 -8.18 -10.88 3.65
C ILE A 73 -7.14 -11.16 2.56
N ALA A 74 -5.99 -11.69 2.97
CA ALA A 74 -5.07 -12.31 2.03
C ALA A 74 -5.62 -13.70 1.71
N LEU A 75 -6.23 -13.89 0.54
CA LEU A 75 -6.46 -15.22 -0.02
C LEU A 75 -5.10 -15.87 -0.29
N LYS A 76 -4.54 -16.54 0.73
CA LYS A 76 -3.22 -17.17 0.69
C LYS A 76 -3.14 -18.42 -0.18
N SER A 77 -4.25 -18.86 -0.80
CA SER A 77 -4.24 -20.01 -1.68
C SER A 77 -5.08 -19.77 -2.93
N LYS A 78 -4.62 -20.31 -4.05
CA LYS A 78 -5.50 -20.60 -5.18
C LYS A 78 -6.52 -21.60 -4.65
N LEU A 79 -7.80 -21.26 -4.69
CA LEU A 79 -8.94 -22.14 -4.43
C LEU A 79 -8.97 -23.27 -5.48
N PHE A 80 -7.98 -24.16 -5.45
CA PHE A 80 -8.11 -25.47 -6.06
C PHE A 80 -8.60 -26.40 -4.97
N ASN A 81 -9.89 -26.30 -4.66
CA ASN A 81 -10.57 -27.42 -4.03
C ASN A 81 -10.85 -28.43 -5.15
N ILE A 82 -9.83 -29.20 -5.54
CA ILE A 82 -10.06 -30.47 -6.23
C ILE A 82 -10.37 -31.46 -5.11
N GLU A 83 -11.62 -31.51 -4.69
CA GLU A 83 -12.12 -32.72 -4.05
C GLU A 83 -12.83 -33.56 -5.10
N LYS A 84 -12.17 -34.66 -5.45
CA LYS A 84 -12.70 -35.74 -6.25
C LYS A 84 -13.20 -36.81 -5.28
N LYS A 85 -14.51 -37.06 -5.25
CA LYS A 85 -15.04 -38.42 -5.15
C LYS A 85 -16.43 -38.48 -5.78
#